data_AF-M0G428-F1
#
_entry.id   AF-M0G428-F1
#
_cell.length_a   1.000
_cell.length_b   1.000
_cell.length_c   1.000
_cell.angle_alpha   90.00
_cell.angle_beta   90.00
_cell.angle_gamma   90.00
#
_symmetry.space_group_name_H-M   'P 1'
#
loop_
_entity.id
_entity.type
_entity.pdbx_description
1 polymer ?
#
loop_
_entity_poly.entity_id
_entity_poly.type
_entity_poly.pdbx_seq_one_letter_code
_entity_poly.pdbx_strand_id
1 'polypeptide(L)'
;MSTDTESSYADGFGQVSRTTGTVFRYLLLGATMFGIVTLAILLIYVANDAIRPLTADLGWHLTFFLTLVVPTAVVGGSLARRNVPALKLGGMVIGMLGVFLLFSGGVAIVFVDIVPPLTGLSYVVGLLVPAALTVVLTKYEQQIPFTLRVAATGAAFILSLVGVPGYFHSIPEIVRQLPVVPADWMILTLVLGGVAAVVVGQYVARIREDTTAGLAAGASALVLTGLAAVVGPTLGVDANAAAVVTSVAFVPTLAYAGGAAVTREQERIGLLLAGVIIGGSLVGAVAVDALGFAGPQSWVDWQFLTSAHSGTAENAGLYPAIGGSILLMATVAALSFPLGVGAAVYLEEYAPDNAFTRFIDVNISNLAGVPSVVYGLLGLGVFVTYLGQPTGTVLIGGATLALLILPIVIISSREA
;
A
#
# COMPACT_ATOMS: atom_id res chain seq x y z
N MET A 1 20.87 -52.02 -3.22
CA MET A 1 19.75 -52.82 -2.67
C MET A 1 18.52 -51.97 -2.88
N SER A 2 17.69 -52.38 -3.83
CA SER A 2 16.48 -51.71 -4.31
C SER A 2 15.45 -51.62 -3.19
N THR A 3 14.92 -50.43 -2.93
CA THR A 3 13.69 -50.27 -2.15
C THR A 3 12.52 -50.33 -3.11
N ASP A 4 12.04 -51.56 -3.31
CA ASP A 4 10.70 -51.84 -3.80
C ASP A 4 9.71 -51.34 -2.76
N THR A 5 9.04 -50.23 -3.06
CA THR A 5 7.77 -49.87 -2.43
C THR A 5 6.91 -49.21 -3.50
N GLU A 6 6.58 -50.02 -4.52
CA GLU A 6 5.57 -49.71 -5.52
C GLU A 6 4.18 -49.62 -4.86
N SER A 7 3.72 -48.40 -4.69
CA SER A 7 2.46 -47.87 -5.24
C SER A 7 1.19 -48.75 -5.32
N SER A 8 0.91 -49.62 -4.34
CA SER A 8 -0.32 -50.43 -4.31
C SER A 8 -1.65 -49.67 -4.06
N TYR A 9 -1.67 -48.33 -4.11
CA TYR A 9 -2.89 -47.52 -3.90
C TYR A 9 -3.33 -46.68 -5.12
N ALA A 10 -2.65 -46.81 -6.27
CA ALA A 10 -2.93 -45.98 -7.46
C ALA A 10 -3.51 -46.74 -8.67
N ASP A 11 -3.88 -48.02 -8.54
CA ASP A 11 -4.35 -48.85 -9.68
C ASP A 11 -5.87 -48.73 -9.97
N GLY A 12 -6.58 -47.82 -9.31
CA GLY A 12 -8.02 -47.58 -9.55
C GLY A 12 -8.34 -46.52 -10.61
N PHE A 13 -7.36 -45.72 -11.05
CA PHE A 13 -7.56 -44.73 -12.10
C PHE A 13 -7.00 -45.27 -13.41
N GLY A 14 -7.88 -45.66 -14.33
CA GLY A 14 -7.50 -46.16 -15.65
C GLY A 14 -6.48 -45.25 -16.34
N GLN A 15 -5.54 -45.84 -17.09
CA GLN A 15 -4.51 -45.10 -17.82
C GLN A 15 -5.15 -44.05 -18.73
N VAL A 16 -5.09 -42.77 -18.32
CA VAL A 16 -5.62 -41.67 -19.12
C VAL A 16 -4.81 -41.63 -20.42
N SER A 17 -5.49 -41.79 -21.55
CA SER A 17 -4.87 -41.71 -22.88
C SER A 17 -4.00 -40.45 -22.96
N ARG A 18 -2.72 -40.62 -23.32
CA ARG A 18 -1.77 -39.50 -23.49
C ARG A 18 -2.31 -38.44 -24.46
N THR A 19 -3.13 -38.86 -25.42
CA THR A 19 -3.82 -37.99 -26.38
C THR A 19 -4.87 -37.13 -25.68
N THR A 20 -5.71 -37.72 -24.82
CA THR A 20 -6.74 -36.98 -24.05
C THR A 20 -6.10 -35.96 -23.10
N GLY A 21 -5.01 -36.34 -22.42
CA GLY A 21 -4.27 -35.41 -21.56
C GLY A 21 -3.63 -34.25 -22.33
N THR A 22 -3.13 -34.50 -23.53
CA THR A 22 -2.54 -33.46 -24.40
C THR A 22 -3.62 -32.52 -24.94
N VAL A 23 -4.74 -33.06 -25.41
CA VAL A 23 -5.89 -32.26 -25.87
C VAL A 23 -6.44 -31.39 -24.73
N PHE A 24 -6.61 -31.96 -23.53
CA PHE A 24 -7.07 -31.22 -22.37
C PHE A 24 -6.13 -30.06 -21.99
N ARG A 25 -4.80 -30.28 -22.03
CA ARG A 25 -3.81 -29.22 -21.77
C ARG A 25 -3.91 -28.08 -22.78
N TYR A 26 -4.02 -28.39 -24.08
CA TYR A 26 -4.16 -27.35 -25.10
C TYR A 26 -5.50 -26.63 -25.02
N LEU A 27 -6.59 -27.32 -24.63
CA LEU A 27 -7.88 -26.68 -24.36
C LEU A 27 -7.79 -25.71 -23.17
N LEU A 28 -7.15 -26.10 -22.07
CA LEU A 28 -6.92 -25.22 -20.92
C LEU A 28 -6.05 -24.02 -21.29
N LEU A 29 -4.97 -24.22 -22.04
CA LEU A 29 -4.13 -23.13 -22.52
C LEU A 29 -4.90 -22.21 -23.47
N GLY A 30 -5.70 -22.77 -24.39
CA GLY A 30 -6.56 -22.01 -25.27
C GLY A 30 -7.60 -21.19 -24.51
N ALA A 31 -8.27 -21.78 -23.53
CA ALA A 31 -9.28 -21.11 -22.70
C ALA A 31 -8.67 -19.98 -21.84
N THR A 32 -7.51 -20.22 -21.23
CA THR A 32 -6.80 -19.19 -20.44
C THR A 32 -6.28 -18.06 -21.32
N MET A 33 -5.66 -18.36 -22.47
CA MET A 33 -5.25 -17.35 -23.43
C MET A 33 -6.44 -16.56 -23.95
N PHE A 34 -7.55 -17.23 -24.29
CA PHE A 34 -8.78 -16.56 -24.72
C PHE A 34 -9.30 -15.62 -23.63
N GLY A 35 -9.32 -16.07 -22.37
CA GLY A 35 -9.70 -15.23 -21.22
C GLY A 35 -8.79 -14.00 -21.07
N ILE A 36 -7.47 -14.19 -21.12
CA ILE A 36 -6.49 -13.10 -21.00
C ILE A 36 -6.63 -12.10 -22.15
N VAL A 37 -6.77 -12.58 -23.39
CA VAL A 37 -6.93 -11.72 -24.57
C VAL A 37 -8.25 -10.97 -24.50
N THR A 38 -9.34 -11.63 -24.12
CA THR A 38 -10.65 -11.00 -23.95
C THR A 38 -10.61 -9.91 -22.88
N LEU A 39 -9.98 -10.20 -21.73
CA LEU A 39 -9.77 -9.23 -20.67
C LEU A 39 -8.91 -8.05 -21.14
N ALA A 40 -7.83 -8.30 -21.89
CA ALA A 40 -6.98 -7.24 -22.43
C ALA A 40 -7.76 -6.34 -23.40
N ILE A 41 -8.58 -6.91 -24.28
CA ILE A 41 -9.45 -6.16 -25.20
C ILE A 41 -10.45 -5.31 -24.40
N LEU A 42 -11.09 -5.88 -23.38
CA LEU A 42 -12.02 -5.15 -22.52
C LEU A 42 -11.32 -3.99 -21.81
N LEU A 43 -10.13 -4.21 -21.25
CA LEU A 43 -9.36 -3.17 -20.57
C LEU A 43 -8.93 -2.05 -21.54
N ILE A 44 -8.54 -2.39 -22.77
CA ILE A 44 -8.24 -1.39 -23.81
C ILE A 44 -9.49 -0.58 -24.16
N TYR A 45 -10.64 -1.23 -24.31
CA TYR A 45 -11.90 -0.56 -24.60
C TYR A 45 -12.27 0.41 -23.47
N VAL A 46 -12.24 -0.07 -22.22
CA VAL A 46 -12.53 0.75 -21.03
C VAL A 46 -11.55 1.91 -20.90
N ALA A 47 -10.25 1.70 -21.14
CA ALA A 47 -9.25 2.76 -21.07
C ALA A 47 -9.44 3.82 -22.17
N ASN A 48 -9.74 3.38 -23.41
CA ASN A 48 -10.00 4.29 -24.51
C ASN A 48 -11.29 5.08 -24.30
N ASP A 49 -12.33 4.44 -23.77
CA ASP A 49 -13.57 5.10 -23.39
C ASP A 49 -13.28 6.11 -22.26
N ALA A 50 -12.62 5.71 -21.18
CA ALA A 50 -12.32 6.58 -20.04
C ALA A 50 -11.50 7.83 -20.40
N ILE A 51 -10.41 7.67 -21.17
CA ILE A 51 -9.44 8.75 -21.44
C ILE A 51 -9.80 9.52 -22.72
N ARG A 52 -10.46 8.87 -23.68
CA ARG A 52 -10.82 9.44 -25.00
C ARG A 52 -9.64 10.12 -25.69
N PRO A 53 -8.46 9.48 -25.80
CA PRO A 53 -7.23 10.14 -26.23
C PRO A 53 -7.33 10.77 -27.63
N LEU A 54 -8.15 10.21 -28.51
CA LEU A 54 -8.36 10.69 -29.89
C LEU A 54 -9.24 11.95 -29.99
N THR A 55 -9.81 12.43 -28.88
CA THR A 55 -10.60 13.66 -28.85
C THR A 55 -9.75 14.91 -28.65
N ALA A 56 -8.45 14.75 -28.33
CA ALA A 56 -7.54 15.86 -28.14
C ALA A 56 -7.18 16.55 -29.46
N ASP A 57 -6.78 17.81 -29.37
CA ASP A 57 -6.32 18.55 -30.54
C ASP A 57 -5.03 17.94 -31.11
N LEU A 58 -4.83 18.09 -32.42
CA LEU A 58 -3.58 17.69 -33.06
C LEU A 58 -2.36 18.38 -32.44
N GLY A 59 -2.53 19.64 -32.00
CA GLY A 59 -1.49 20.40 -31.29
C GLY A 59 -1.12 19.79 -29.94
N TRP A 60 -2.08 19.22 -29.21
CA TRP A 60 -1.84 18.49 -27.97
C TRP A 60 -0.96 17.26 -28.23
N HIS A 61 -1.33 16.45 -29.22
CA HIS A 61 -0.57 15.26 -29.62
C HIS A 61 0.84 15.62 -30.07
N LEU A 62 1.00 16.64 -30.91
CA LEU A 62 2.30 17.09 -31.41
C LEU A 62 3.18 17.60 -30.26
N THR A 63 2.61 18.35 -29.32
CA THR A 63 3.33 18.88 -28.17
C THR A 63 3.91 17.75 -27.31
N PHE A 64 3.09 16.78 -26.89
CA PHE A 64 3.59 15.63 -26.12
C PHE A 64 4.48 14.70 -26.95
N PHE A 65 4.25 14.59 -28.26
CA PHE A 65 5.15 13.85 -29.14
C PHE A 65 6.56 14.44 -29.14
N LEU A 66 6.69 15.76 -29.25
CA LEU A 66 7.98 16.44 -29.29
C LEU A 66 8.64 16.60 -27.91
N THR A 67 7.85 16.83 -26.86
CA THR A 67 8.38 17.09 -25.51
C THR A 67 8.63 15.81 -24.70
N LEU A 68 7.84 14.76 -24.92
CA LEU A 68 7.91 13.51 -24.15
C LEU A 68 8.35 12.33 -25.02
N VAL A 69 7.66 12.03 -26.11
CA VAL A 69 7.86 10.78 -26.87
C VAL A 69 9.22 10.76 -27.56
N VAL A 70 9.55 11.79 -28.36
CA VAL A 70 10.81 11.86 -29.11
C VAL A 70 12.02 11.86 -28.16
N PRO A 71 12.11 12.71 -27.13
CA PRO A 71 13.24 12.70 -26.20
C PRO A 71 13.38 11.37 -25.44
N THR A 72 12.26 10.78 -25.01
CA THR A 72 12.27 9.48 -24.31
C THR A 72 12.76 8.37 -25.22
N ALA A 73 12.31 8.33 -26.48
CA ALA A 73 12.74 7.33 -27.46
C ALA A 73 14.23 7.49 -27.81
N VAL A 74 14.72 8.72 -27.96
CA VAL A 74 16.13 9.01 -28.25
C VAL A 74 17.03 8.59 -27.08
N VAL A 75 16.71 9.01 -25.86
CA VAL A 75 17.52 8.69 -24.67
C VAL A 75 17.39 7.22 -24.31
N GLY A 76 16.18 6.67 -24.27
CA GLY A 76 15.92 5.26 -24.01
C GLY A 76 16.58 4.35 -25.04
N GLY A 77 16.48 4.68 -26.34
CA GLY A 77 17.13 3.92 -27.41
C GLY A 77 18.66 4.00 -27.37
N SER A 78 19.22 5.16 -27.02
CA SER A 78 20.66 5.32 -26.81
C SER A 78 21.16 4.47 -25.63
N LEU A 79 20.44 4.49 -24.50
CA LEU A 79 20.76 3.68 -23.32
C LEU A 79 20.58 2.18 -23.59
N ALA A 80 19.53 1.78 -24.30
CA ALA A 80 19.30 0.38 -24.66
C ALA A 80 20.47 -0.22 -25.46
N ARG A 81 21.11 0.59 -26.31
CA ARG A 81 22.26 0.15 -27.12
C ARG A 81 23.60 0.21 -26.37
N ARG A 82 23.75 1.12 -25.42
CA ARG A 82 25.04 1.42 -24.78
C ARG A 82 25.17 0.87 -23.36
N ASN A 83 24.09 0.88 -22.57
CA ASN A 83 24.11 0.57 -21.15
C ASN A 83 22.70 0.17 -20.65
N VAL A 84 22.38 -1.12 -20.76
CA VAL A 84 21.11 -1.69 -20.29
C VAL A 84 20.91 -1.53 -18.77
N PRO A 85 21.94 -1.70 -17.90
CA PRO A 85 21.80 -1.40 -16.48
C PRO A 85 21.32 0.04 -16.20
N ALA A 86 21.88 1.04 -16.90
CA ALA A 86 21.43 2.42 -16.78
C ALA A 86 19.96 2.61 -17.24
N LEU A 87 19.55 1.97 -18.34
CA LEU A 87 18.16 1.97 -18.78
C LEU A 87 17.22 1.42 -17.69
N LYS A 88 17.60 0.31 -17.04
CA LYS A 88 16.84 -0.29 -15.93
C LYS A 88 16.74 0.65 -14.74
N LEU A 89 17.81 1.36 -14.38
CA LEU A 89 17.78 2.34 -13.29
C LEU A 89 16.77 3.47 -13.59
N GLY A 90 16.83 4.06 -14.79
CA GLY A 90 15.90 5.11 -15.20
C GLY A 90 14.45 4.63 -15.20
N GLY A 91 14.21 3.44 -15.74
CA GLY A 91 12.89 2.80 -15.72
C GLY A 91 12.40 2.50 -14.30
N MET A 92 13.28 2.07 -13.39
CA MET A 92 12.94 1.79 -11.99
C MET A 92 12.57 3.06 -11.22
N VAL A 93 13.26 4.18 -11.46
CA VAL A 93 12.92 5.48 -10.85
C VAL A 93 11.52 5.93 -11.28
N ILE A 94 11.20 5.85 -12.57
CA ILE A 94 9.87 6.22 -13.09
C ILE A 94 8.79 5.25 -12.62
N GLY A 95 9.06 3.95 -12.67
CA GLY A 95 8.12 2.93 -12.20
C GLY A 95 7.81 3.08 -10.72
N MET A 96 8.83 3.31 -9.91
CA MET A 96 8.68 3.55 -8.46
C MET A 96 7.91 4.85 -8.18
N LEU A 97 8.19 5.94 -8.92
CA LEU A 97 7.40 7.17 -8.81
C LEU A 97 5.92 6.91 -9.14
N GLY A 98 5.64 6.21 -10.23
CA GLY A 98 4.27 5.85 -10.61
C GLY A 98 3.56 5.02 -9.54
N VAL A 99 4.23 3.98 -9.01
CA VAL A 99 3.68 3.13 -7.95
C VAL A 99 3.45 3.92 -6.65
N PHE A 100 4.40 4.73 -6.22
CA PHE A 100 4.23 5.51 -4.99
C PHE A 100 3.24 6.65 -5.14
N LEU A 101 3.06 7.23 -6.33
CA LEU A 101 1.98 8.17 -6.58
C LEU A 101 0.61 7.50 -6.41
N LEU A 102 0.44 6.28 -6.95
CA LEU A 102 -0.78 5.49 -6.74
C LEU A 102 -1.01 5.20 -5.24
N PHE A 103 0.05 4.80 -4.53
CA PHE A 103 -0.04 4.54 -3.10
C PHE A 103 -0.35 5.79 -2.28
N SER A 104 0.18 6.95 -2.68
CA SER A 104 -0.04 8.22 -2.01
C SER A 104 -1.51 8.65 -1.99
N GLY A 105 -2.29 8.32 -3.04
CA GLY A 105 -3.73 8.54 -3.05
C GLY A 105 -4.46 7.71 -1.98
N GLY A 106 -4.10 6.43 -1.84
CA GLY A 106 -4.64 5.58 -0.77
C GLY A 106 -4.24 6.07 0.63
N VAL A 107 -2.98 6.48 0.80
CA VAL A 107 -2.50 7.07 2.07
C VAL A 107 -3.22 8.37 2.39
N ALA A 108 -3.47 9.23 1.39
CA ALA A 108 -4.21 10.47 1.57
C ALA A 108 -5.63 10.17 2.09
N ILE A 109 -6.34 9.24 1.46
CA ILE A 109 -7.69 8.85 1.92
C ILE A 109 -7.65 8.35 3.37
N VAL A 110 -6.63 7.56 3.75
CA VAL A 110 -6.51 7.04 5.12
C VAL A 110 -6.19 8.14 6.14
N PHE A 111 -5.21 9.00 5.86
CA PHE A 111 -4.65 9.93 6.85
C PHE A 111 -5.21 11.35 6.80
N VAL A 112 -5.98 11.68 5.75
CA VAL A 112 -6.66 12.97 5.61
C VAL A 112 -8.15 12.78 5.90
N ASP A 113 -8.78 11.79 5.28
CA ASP A 113 -10.24 11.70 5.28
C ASP A 113 -10.80 10.71 6.30
N ILE A 114 -10.18 9.53 6.42
CA ILE A 114 -10.66 8.48 7.32
C ILE A 114 -10.21 8.74 8.76
N VAL A 115 -8.91 8.93 8.96
CA VAL A 115 -8.30 9.22 10.25
C VAL A 115 -7.90 10.69 10.22
N PRO A 116 -8.67 11.59 10.86
CA PRO A 116 -8.32 13.01 10.90
C PRO A 116 -6.87 13.20 11.36
N PRO A 117 -6.09 14.13 10.77
CA PRO A 117 -4.67 14.28 11.08
C PRO A 117 -4.38 14.40 12.58
N LEU A 118 -5.18 15.20 13.30
CA LEU A 118 -5.07 15.33 14.76
C LEU A 118 -5.33 13.99 15.50
N THR A 119 -6.30 13.21 15.05
CA THR A 119 -6.56 11.86 15.58
C THR A 119 -5.35 10.96 15.35
N GLY A 120 -4.78 10.96 14.14
CA GLY A 120 -3.57 10.21 13.82
C GLY A 120 -2.39 10.59 14.72
N LEU A 121 -2.11 11.89 14.83
CA LEU A 121 -1.06 12.42 15.72
C LEU A 121 -1.26 12.00 17.17
N SER A 122 -2.50 12.08 17.66
CA SER A 122 -2.84 11.74 19.05
C SER A 122 -2.47 10.28 19.38
N TYR A 123 -2.67 9.35 18.44
CA TYR A 123 -2.25 7.95 18.58
C TYR A 123 -0.74 7.77 18.43
N VAL A 124 -0.09 8.50 17.52
CA VAL A 124 1.37 8.47 17.38
C VAL A 124 2.04 8.91 18.69
N VAL A 125 1.60 10.03 19.27
CA VAL A 125 2.09 10.52 20.57
C VAL A 125 1.78 9.51 21.69
N GLY A 126 0.58 8.93 21.68
CA GLY A 126 0.21 7.86 22.61
C GLY A 126 1.11 6.62 22.51
N LEU A 127 1.58 6.27 21.31
CA LEU A 127 2.49 5.14 21.10
C LEU A 127 3.95 5.44 21.47
N LEU A 128 4.36 6.71 21.47
CA LEU A 128 5.72 7.08 21.86
C LEU A 128 6.03 6.74 23.32
N VAL A 129 5.04 6.80 24.21
CA VAL A 129 5.21 6.48 25.64
C VAL A 129 5.56 5.00 25.87
N PRO A 130 4.75 4.01 25.42
CA PRO A 130 5.13 2.61 25.56
C PRO A 130 6.39 2.27 24.76
N ALA A 131 6.63 2.90 23.60
CA ALA A 131 7.87 2.68 22.85
C ALA A 131 9.12 3.15 23.62
N ALA A 132 9.09 4.36 24.19
CA ALA A 132 10.17 4.88 25.02
C ALA A 132 10.38 4.02 26.27
N LEU A 133 9.30 3.62 26.93
CA LEU A 133 9.37 2.71 28.07
C LEU A 133 10.02 1.38 27.69
N THR A 134 9.66 0.82 26.54
CA THR A 134 10.25 -0.43 26.03
C THR A 134 11.76 -0.27 25.85
N VAL A 135 12.21 0.82 25.21
CA VAL A 135 13.65 1.11 25.02
C VAL A 135 14.38 1.28 26.34
N VAL A 136 13.74 1.85 27.36
CA VAL A 136 14.33 1.97 28.69
C VAL A 136 14.41 0.59 29.37
N LEU A 137 13.32 -0.18 29.35
CA LEU A 137 13.27 -1.50 29.98
C LEU A 137 14.23 -2.52 29.34
N THR A 138 14.46 -2.44 28.03
CA THR A 138 15.44 -3.31 27.36
C THR A 138 16.88 -2.99 27.74
N LYS A 139 17.21 -1.74 28.10
CA LYS A 139 18.53 -1.41 28.66
C LYS A 139 18.82 -2.09 30.00
N TYR A 140 17.77 -2.45 30.75
CA TYR A 140 17.86 -3.13 32.05
C TYR A 140 17.40 -4.59 31.98
N GLU A 141 17.53 -5.23 30.81
CA GLU A 141 17.09 -6.61 30.58
C GLU A 141 17.65 -7.63 31.57
N GLN A 142 18.88 -7.42 32.06
CA GLN A 142 19.49 -8.31 33.05
C GLN A 142 18.92 -8.16 34.48
N GLN A 143 18.29 -7.01 34.79
CA GLN A 143 17.78 -6.72 36.13
C GLN A 143 16.27 -6.94 36.25
N ILE A 144 15.55 -6.83 35.14
CA ILE A 144 14.08 -6.87 35.12
C ILE A 144 13.61 -8.17 34.44
N PRO A 145 12.86 -9.04 35.14
CA PRO A 145 12.36 -10.27 34.55
C PRO A 145 11.46 -9.97 33.34
N PHE A 146 11.53 -10.84 32.33
CA PHE A 146 10.78 -10.70 31.07
C PHE A 146 9.28 -10.45 31.29
N THR A 147 8.66 -11.20 32.21
CA THR A 147 7.24 -11.06 32.55
C THR A 147 6.88 -9.66 33.03
N LEU A 148 7.74 -9.06 33.86
CA LEU A 148 7.52 -7.70 34.36
C LEU A 148 7.71 -6.66 33.25
N ARG A 149 8.65 -6.86 32.32
CA ARG A 149 8.84 -5.97 31.16
C ARG A 149 7.62 -5.99 30.25
N VAL A 150 7.11 -7.18 29.95
CA VAL A 150 5.91 -7.36 29.12
C VAL A 150 4.69 -6.75 29.82
N ALA A 151 4.48 -7.05 31.10
CA ALA A 151 3.37 -6.50 31.87
C ALA A 151 3.43 -4.97 31.96
N ALA A 152 4.61 -4.40 32.23
CA ALA A 152 4.79 -2.94 32.31
C ALA A 152 4.56 -2.27 30.95
N THR A 153 5.08 -2.84 29.87
CA THR A 153 4.88 -2.32 28.51
C THR A 153 3.42 -2.43 28.09
N GLY A 154 2.77 -3.55 28.37
CA GLY A 154 1.34 -3.76 28.09
C GLY A 154 0.45 -2.80 28.90
N ALA A 155 0.75 -2.60 30.18
CA ALA A 155 0.06 -1.63 31.01
C ALA A 155 0.26 -0.20 30.47
N ALA A 156 1.48 0.18 30.11
CA ALA A 156 1.75 1.49 29.51
C ALA A 156 1.02 1.69 28.18
N PHE A 157 0.90 0.65 27.37
CA PHE A 157 0.14 0.69 26.12
C PHE A 157 -1.35 0.96 26.39
N ILE A 158 -1.97 0.22 27.30
CA ILE A 158 -3.39 0.38 27.67
C ILE A 158 -3.62 1.76 28.28
N LEU A 159 -2.83 2.14 29.29
CA LEU A 159 -2.98 3.42 29.97
C LEU A 159 -2.76 4.60 29.03
N SER A 160 -1.80 4.49 28.11
CA SER A 160 -1.50 5.56 27.17
C SER A 160 -2.58 5.72 26.10
N LEU A 161 -3.04 4.62 25.48
CA LEU A 161 -3.94 4.68 24.33
C LEU A 161 -5.42 4.68 24.69
N VAL A 162 -5.80 3.95 25.73
CA VAL A 162 -7.21 3.75 26.13
C VAL A 162 -7.53 4.56 27.38
N GLY A 163 -6.56 4.74 28.28
CA GLY A 163 -6.78 5.37 29.58
C GLY A 163 -7.61 4.49 30.50
N VAL A 164 -8.08 5.07 31.61
CA VAL A 164 -9.01 4.43 32.54
C VAL A 164 -10.24 5.33 32.67
N PRO A 165 -11.41 4.90 32.17
CA PRO A 165 -12.63 5.72 32.20
C PRO A 165 -12.92 6.26 33.60
N GLY A 166 -13.02 7.59 33.73
CA GLY A 166 -13.32 8.27 34.99
C GLY A 166 -12.13 8.48 35.95
N TYR A 167 -10.95 7.93 35.65
CA TYR A 167 -9.76 8.07 36.50
C TYR A 167 -8.57 8.70 35.77
N PHE A 168 -8.28 8.25 34.56
CA PHE A 168 -7.13 8.70 33.77
C PHE A 168 -7.51 8.89 32.30
N HIS A 169 -7.38 10.12 31.81
CA HIS A 169 -7.53 10.41 30.39
C HIS A 169 -6.41 9.76 29.60
N SER A 170 -6.77 9.21 28.43
CA SER A 170 -5.77 8.67 27.50
C SER A 170 -4.96 9.81 26.86
N ILE A 171 -3.73 9.52 26.43
CA ILE A 171 -2.92 10.51 25.71
C ILE A 171 -3.64 11.00 24.45
N PRO A 172 -4.28 10.14 23.63
CA PRO A 172 -5.06 10.61 22.50
C PRO A 172 -6.14 11.62 22.88
N GLU A 173 -6.84 11.41 23.99
CA GLU A 173 -7.88 12.32 24.49
C GLU A 173 -7.28 13.66 24.95
N ILE A 174 -6.17 13.61 25.70
CA ILE A 174 -5.46 14.82 26.16
C ILE A 174 -4.98 15.66 24.97
N VAL A 175 -4.36 15.03 23.97
CA VAL A 175 -3.85 15.72 22.77
C VAL A 175 -4.97 16.40 22.00
N ARG A 176 -6.15 15.77 21.90
CA ARG A 176 -7.31 16.33 21.20
C ARG A 176 -8.00 17.48 21.95
N GLN A 177 -7.79 17.60 23.25
CA GLN A 177 -8.32 18.69 24.08
C GLN A 177 -7.42 19.93 24.11
N LEU A 178 -6.24 19.89 23.45
CA LEU A 178 -5.34 21.03 23.45
C LEU A 178 -5.99 22.25 22.77
N PRO A 179 -5.88 23.45 23.39
CA PRO A 179 -6.56 24.65 22.88
C PRO A 179 -5.95 25.19 21.58
N VAL A 180 -4.68 24.85 21.31
CA VAL A 180 -3.98 25.22 20.09
C VAL A 180 -3.36 23.94 19.53
N VAL A 181 -3.78 23.58 18.32
CA VAL A 181 -3.26 22.42 17.59
C VAL A 181 -2.57 22.88 16.30
N PRO A 182 -1.52 22.19 15.83
CA PRO A 182 -0.92 22.48 14.54
C PRO A 182 -1.92 22.28 13.39
N ALA A 183 -1.71 22.98 12.28
CA ALA A 183 -2.51 22.76 11.07
C ALA A 183 -2.29 21.35 10.50
N ASP A 184 -3.29 20.81 9.81
CA ASP A 184 -3.29 19.44 9.28
C ASP A 184 -2.04 19.11 8.44
N TRP A 185 -1.64 20.00 7.55
CA TRP A 185 -0.45 19.81 6.72
C TRP A 185 0.85 19.73 7.54
N MET A 186 0.93 20.43 8.68
CA MET A 186 2.07 20.36 9.61
C MET A 186 2.08 19.00 10.29
N ILE A 187 0.91 18.53 10.71
CA ILE A 187 0.74 17.22 11.34
C ILE A 187 1.14 16.11 10.35
N LEU A 188 0.65 16.17 9.11
CA LEU A 188 0.98 15.20 8.06
C LEU A 188 2.48 15.24 7.72
N THR A 189 3.08 16.42 7.68
CA THR A 189 4.53 16.57 7.52
C THR A 189 5.30 15.88 8.65
N LEU A 190 4.86 16.04 9.90
CA LEU A 190 5.51 15.41 11.05
C LEU A 190 5.30 13.88 11.08
N VAL A 191 4.08 13.41 10.82
CA VAL A 191 3.72 12.00 10.93
C VAL A 191 4.25 11.23 9.71
N LEU A 192 3.82 11.58 8.51
CA LEU A 192 4.22 10.86 7.28
C LEU A 192 5.60 11.30 6.80
N GLY A 193 5.85 12.61 6.77
CA GLY A 193 7.17 13.14 6.42
C GLY A 193 8.25 12.76 7.43
N GLY A 194 7.91 12.63 8.73
CA GLY A 194 8.83 12.13 9.75
C GLY A 194 9.21 10.67 9.54
N VAL A 195 8.26 9.79 9.22
CA VAL A 195 8.54 8.40 8.85
C VAL A 195 9.44 8.33 7.61
N ALA A 196 9.09 9.08 6.57
CA ALA A 196 9.89 9.16 5.35
C ALA A 196 11.31 9.69 5.64
N ALA A 197 11.45 10.71 6.50
CA ALA A 197 12.72 11.27 6.92
C ALA A 197 13.61 10.24 7.65
N VAL A 198 13.04 9.44 8.56
CA VAL A 198 13.77 8.37 9.25
C VAL A 198 14.22 7.31 8.26
N VAL A 199 13.33 6.84 7.37
CA VAL A 199 13.66 5.81 6.36
C VAL A 199 14.76 6.29 5.42
N VAL A 200 14.62 7.51 4.88
CA VAL A 200 15.62 8.12 3.99
C VAL A 200 16.93 8.37 4.72
N GLY A 201 16.89 8.86 5.95
CA GLY A 201 18.09 9.09 6.75
C GLY A 201 18.86 7.80 7.03
N GLN A 202 18.16 6.73 7.38
CA GLN A 202 18.77 5.40 7.56
C GLN A 202 19.33 4.83 6.25
N TYR A 203 18.61 5.00 5.15
CA TYR A 203 19.06 4.56 3.82
C TYR A 203 20.35 5.28 3.40
N VAL A 204 20.41 6.60 3.55
CA VAL A 204 21.60 7.40 3.20
C VAL A 204 22.76 7.13 4.16
N ALA A 205 22.50 6.99 5.46
CA ALA A 205 23.52 6.64 6.44
C ALA A 205 24.21 5.30 6.07
N ARG A 206 23.43 4.30 5.64
CA ARG A 206 23.97 3.00 5.22
C ARG A 206 24.79 3.10 3.94
N ILE A 207 24.35 3.90 2.98
CA ILE A 207 25.04 4.05 1.69
C ILE A 207 26.35 4.83 1.82
N ARG A 208 26.37 5.86 2.67
CA ARG A 208 27.55 6.73 2.83
C ARG A 208 28.44 6.32 4.00
N GLU A 209 28.03 5.31 4.78
CA GLU A 209 28.65 4.91 6.05
C GLU A 209 28.85 6.09 7.02
N ASP A 210 27.99 7.12 6.91
CA ASP A 210 28.08 8.36 7.66
C ASP A 210 26.72 8.73 8.25
N THR A 211 26.67 8.74 9.59
CA THR A 211 25.45 9.06 10.35
C THR A 211 25.06 10.52 10.19
N THR A 212 26.01 11.43 10.05
CA THR A 212 25.73 12.87 9.87
C THR A 212 25.11 13.12 8.49
N ALA A 213 25.62 12.46 7.44
CA ALA A 213 25.00 12.50 6.12
C ALA A 213 23.57 11.92 6.12
N GLY A 214 23.33 10.84 6.88
CA GLY A 214 22.00 10.29 7.09
C GLY A 214 21.05 11.26 7.79
N LEU A 215 21.47 11.87 8.89
CA LEU A 215 20.67 12.87 9.60
C LEU A 215 20.35 14.08 8.73
N ALA A 216 21.33 14.57 7.96
CA ALA A 216 21.12 15.67 7.02
C ALA A 216 20.12 15.30 5.91
N ALA A 217 20.20 14.09 5.37
CA ALA A 217 19.25 13.60 4.37
C ALA A 217 17.82 13.46 4.93
N GLY A 218 17.67 12.93 6.15
CA GLY A 218 16.38 12.86 6.83
C GLY A 218 15.79 14.24 7.09
N ALA A 219 16.59 15.17 7.62
CA ALA A 219 16.16 16.55 7.83
C ALA A 219 15.75 17.24 6.51
N SER A 220 16.52 17.02 5.44
CA SER A 220 16.20 17.55 4.10
C SER A 220 14.87 16.99 3.58
N ALA A 221 14.60 15.69 3.77
CA ALA A 221 13.36 15.06 3.38
C ALA A 221 12.14 15.66 4.13
N LEU A 222 12.29 15.93 5.43
CA LEU A 222 11.24 16.56 6.23
C LEU A 222 10.99 18.01 5.79
N VAL A 223 12.07 18.77 5.57
CA VAL A 223 12.00 20.16 5.08
C VAL A 223 11.37 20.21 3.69
N LEU A 224 11.75 19.31 2.78
CA LEU A 224 11.16 19.21 1.45
C LEU A 224 9.65 18.96 1.52
N THR A 225 9.21 18.07 2.41
CA THR A 225 7.78 17.78 2.63
C THR A 225 7.04 19.01 3.13
N GLY A 226 7.57 19.70 4.14
CA GLY A 226 6.95 20.92 4.67
C GLY A 226 6.94 22.07 3.67
N LEU A 227 8.02 22.26 2.91
CA LEU A 227 8.08 23.25 1.83
C LEU A 227 7.05 22.94 0.74
N ALA A 228 6.92 21.69 0.33
CA ALA A 228 5.91 21.30 -0.65
C ALA A 228 4.48 21.59 -0.15
N ALA A 229 4.20 21.36 1.13
CA ALA A 229 2.91 21.68 1.73
C ALA A 229 2.61 23.19 1.75
N VAL A 230 3.63 24.03 1.96
CA VAL A 230 3.49 25.49 1.97
C VAL A 230 3.38 26.08 0.56
N VAL A 231 4.16 25.55 -0.40
CA VAL A 231 4.20 26.04 -1.78
C VAL A 231 3.04 25.46 -2.61
N GLY A 232 2.59 24.25 -2.31
CA GLY A 232 1.54 23.53 -3.05
C GLY A 232 0.30 24.38 -3.37
N PRO A 233 -0.28 25.12 -2.41
CA PRO A 233 -1.45 25.97 -2.66
C PRO A 233 -1.22 27.05 -3.71
N THR A 234 0.00 27.56 -3.84
CA THR A 234 0.35 28.55 -4.89
C THR A 234 0.40 27.93 -6.30
N LEU A 235 0.49 26.60 -6.37
CA LEU A 235 0.46 25.80 -7.59
C LEU A 235 -0.90 25.12 -7.81
N GLY A 236 -1.93 25.47 -7.01
CA GLY A 236 -3.26 24.87 -7.10
C GLY A 236 -3.37 23.47 -6.49
N VAL A 237 -2.39 23.04 -5.70
CA VAL A 237 -2.40 21.75 -4.98
C VAL A 237 -2.75 21.99 -3.52
N ASP A 238 -3.70 21.24 -2.98
CA ASP A 238 -4.04 21.29 -1.56
C ASP A 238 -2.82 21.01 -0.66
N ALA A 239 -2.71 21.69 0.48
CA ALA A 239 -1.56 21.60 1.37
C ALA A 239 -1.40 20.19 1.99
N ASN A 240 -2.51 19.52 2.32
CA ASN A 240 -2.49 18.16 2.86
C ASN A 240 -2.09 17.17 1.77
N ALA A 241 -2.67 17.30 0.57
CA ALA A 241 -2.30 16.49 -0.59
C ALA A 241 -0.80 16.64 -0.92
N ALA A 242 -0.28 17.87 -0.93
CA ALA A 242 1.14 18.14 -1.18
C ALA A 242 2.06 17.50 -0.14
N ALA A 243 1.69 17.54 1.15
CA ALA A 243 2.43 16.88 2.22
C ALA A 243 2.45 15.34 2.04
N VAL A 244 1.31 14.73 1.72
CA VAL A 244 1.19 13.27 1.53
C VAL A 244 1.95 12.82 0.29
N VAL A 245 1.70 13.45 -0.86
CA VAL A 245 2.33 13.07 -2.13
C VAL A 245 3.85 13.24 -2.04
N THR A 246 4.33 14.30 -1.38
CA THR A 246 5.77 14.52 -1.23
C THR A 246 6.40 13.49 -0.30
N SER A 247 5.82 13.23 0.86
CA SER A 247 6.37 12.27 1.82
C SER A 247 6.30 10.82 1.34
N VAL A 248 5.25 10.43 0.63
CA VAL A 248 5.02 9.04 0.19
C VAL A 248 5.64 8.76 -1.18
N ALA A 249 5.57 9.69 -2.13
CA ALA A 249 6.01 9.46 -3.50
C ALA A 249 7.35 10.11 -3.83
N PHE A 250 7.46 11.44 -3.68
CA PHE A 250 8.66 12.14 -4.14
C PHE A 250 9.87 11.87 -3.26
N VAL A 251 9.74 11.94 -1.94
CA VAL A 251 10.87 11.77 -1.00
C VAL A 251 11.55 10.40 -1.14
N PRO A 252 10.84 9.25 -1.11
CA PRO A 252 11.46 7.95 -1.30
C PRO A 252 12.06 7.79 -2.70
N THR A 253 11.38 8.32 -3.72
CA THR A 253 11.86 8.26 -5.11
C THR A 253 13.16 9.03 -5.29
N LEU A 254 13.21 10.26 -4.78
CA LEU A 254 14.39 11.12 -4.82
C LEU A 254 15.54 10.54 -3.99
N ALA A 255 15.25 9.96 -2.83
CA ALA A 255 16.25 9.30 -2.00
C ALA A 255 16.90 8.12 -2.75
N TYR A 256 16.11 7.25 -3.36
CA TYR A 256 16.62 6.14 -4.18
C TYR A 256 17.39 6.63 -5.41
N ALA A 257 16.86 7.63 -6.15
CA ALA A 257 17.54 8.19 -7.31
C ALA A 257 18.89 8.83 -6.93
N GLY A 258 18.93 9.58 -5.83
CA GLY A 258 20.15 10.19 -5.28
C GLY A 258 21.14 9.15 -4.76
N GLY A 259 20.65 8.12 -4.05
CA GLY A 259 21.45 6.98 -3.60
C GLY A 259 22.10 6.24 -4.77
N ALA A 260 21.33 5.98 -5.83
CA ALA A 260 21.84 5.37 -7.05
C ALA A 260 22.83 6.27 -7.80
N ALA A 261 22.62 7.59 -7.82
CA ALA A 261 23.55 8.54 -8.43
C ALA A 261 24.94 8.51 -7.78
N VAL A 262 25.00 8.29 -6.46
CA VAL A 262 26.24 8.23 -5.66
C VAL A 262 26.88 6.85 -5.73
N THR A 263 26.10 5.77 -5.60
CA THR A 263 26.62 4.40 -5.49
C THR A 263 26.89 3.73 -6.82
N ARG A 264 26.20 4.14 -7.90
CA ARG A 264 26.22 3.45 -9.20
C ARG A 264 26.72 4.38 -10.30
N GLU A 265 27.99 4.73 -10.27
CA GLU A 265 28.59 5.71 -11.20
C GLU A 265 28.41 5.36 -12.68
N GLN A 266 28.44 4.07 -13.03
CA GLN A 266 28.24 3.61 -14.40
C GLN A 266 26.77 3.62 -14.82
N GLU A 267 25.84 3.53 -13.87
CA GLU A 267 24.39 3.46 -14.14
C GLU A 267 23.70 4.83 -14.04
N ARG A 268 24.30 5.81 -13.35
CA ARG A 268 23.68 7.13 -13.07
C ARG A 268 23.24 7.90 -14.31
N ILE A 269 23.85 7.63 -15.47
CA ILE A 269 23.41 8.19 -16.76
C ILE A 269 21.95 7.81 -17.09
N GLY A 270 21.46 6.71 -16.50
CA GLY A 270 20.07 6.27 -16.56
C GLY A 270 19.08 7.26 -15.96
N LEU A 271 19.50 8.08 -15.00
CA LEU A 271 18.67 9.14 -14.41
C LEU A 271 18.27 10.20 -15.43
N LEU A 272 19.03 10.36 -16.52
CA LEU A 272 18.64 11.22 -17.64
C LEU A 272 17.32 10.77 -18.25
N LEU A 273 17.05 9.46 -18.33
CA LEU A 273 15.76 8.96 -18.84
C LEU A 273 14.61 9.41 -17.93
N ALA A 274 14.77 9.28 -16.61
CA ALA A 274 13.76 9.71 -15.66
C ALA A 274 13.55 11.24 -15.74
N GLY A 275 14.64 12.01 -15.81
CA GLY A 275 14.58 13.46 -15.97
C GLY A 275 13.92 13.90 -17.28
N VAL A 276 14.15 13.18 -18.38
CA VAL A 276 13.52 13.44 -19.68
C VAL A 276 12.04 13.10 -19.68
N ILE A 277 11.63 12.01 -19.04
CA ILE A 277 10.21 11.65 -18.93
C ILE A 277 9.47 12.68 -18.07
N ILE A 278 9.99 12.99 -16.87
CA ILE A 278 9.35 13.93 -15.95
C ILE A 278 9.37 15.34 -16.54
N GLY A 279 10.55 15.81 -16.95
CA GLY A 279 10.73 17.15 -17.54
C GLY A 279 9.95 17.30 -18.84
N GLY A 280 9.98 16.30 -19.71
CA GLY A 280 9.20 16.28 -20.96
C GLY A 280 7.69 16.36 -20.70
N SER A 281 7.20 15.64 -19.68
CA SER A 281 5.79 15.70 -19.29
C SER A 281 5.40 17.08 -18.75
N LEU A 282 6.23 17.69 -17.89
CA LEU A 282 5.99 19.02 -17.33
C LEU A 282 6.06 20.12 -18.40
N VAL A 283 7.09 20.08 -19.25
CA VAL A 283 7.23 21.03 -20.37
C VAL A 283 6.06 20.87 -21.34
N GLY A 284 5.66 19.64 -21.65
CA GLY A 284 4.49 19.36 -22.48
C GLY A 284 3.21 19.94 -21.89
N ALA A 285 2.97 19.74 -20.58
CA ALA A 285 1.80 20.28 -19.90
C ALA A 285 1.76 21.82 -19.94
N VAL A 286 2.88 22.49 -19.62
CA VAL A 286 2.98 23.96 -19.67
C VAL A 286 2.84 24.48 -21.09
N ALA A 287 3.41 23.81 -22.08
CA ALA A 287 3.32 24.22 -23.48
C ALA A 287 1.89 24.07 -24.02
N VAL A 288 1.19 22.98 -23.68
CA VAL A 288 -0.22 22.78 -24.05
C VAL A 288 -1.10 23.89 -23.46
N ASP A 289 -0.91 24.22 -22.18
CA ASP A 289 -1.65 25.28 -21.50
C ASP A 289 -1.36 26.66 -22.10
N ALA A 290 -0.08 26.99 -22.31
CA ALA A 290 0.34 28.26 -22.89
C ALA A 290 -0.09 28.46 -24.35
N LEU A 291 -0.18 27.37 -25.14
CA LEU A 291 -0.63 27.40 -26.54
C LEU A 291 -2.15 27.22 -26.69
N GLY A 292 -2.86 26.90 -25.61
CA GLY A 292 -4.32 26.75 -25.58
C GLY A 292 -4.83 25.51 -26.34
N PHE A 293 -4.05 24.43 -26.40
CA PHE A 293 -4.51 23.19 -27.03
C PHE A 293 -5.43 22.41 -26.10
N ALA A 294 -6.58 21.94 -26.62
CA ALA A 294 -7.49 21.11 -25.86
C ALA A 294 -6.93 19.69 -25.69
N GLY A 295 -6.88 19.24 -24.43
CA GLY A 295 -6.56 17.86 -24.09
C GLY A 295 -7.71 16.89 -24.36
N PRO A 296 -7.49 15.59 -24.10
CA PRO A 296 -8.54 14.58 -24.21
C PRO A 296 -9.74 14.92 -23.32
N GLN A 297 -10.96 14.72 -23.85
CA GLN A 297 -12.21 14.86 -23.09
C GLN A 297 -12.46 13.63 -22.20
N SER A 298 -11.56 13.40 -21.24
CA SER A 298 -11.68 12.28 -20.31
C SER A 298 -12.81 12.50 -19.31
N TRP A 299 -13.55 11.43 -18.99
CA TRP A 299 -14.48 11.44 -17.84
C TRP A 299 -13.83 10.99 -16.53
N VAL A 300 -12.59 10.50 -16.60
CA VAL A 300 -11.77 10.25 -15.42
C VAL A 300 -11.01 11.53 -15.12
N ASP A 301 -11.72 12.47 -14.52
CA ASP A 301 -11.16 13.73 -14.04
C ASP A 301 -11.05 13.71 -12.51
N TRP A 302 -10.56 14.82 -11.95
CA TRP A 302 -10.46 14.93 -10.50
C TRP A 302 -11.82 14.85 -9.81
N GLN A 303 -12.86 15.40 -10.42
CA GLN A 303 -14.22 15.33 -9.89
C GLN A 303 -14.67 13.88 -9.74
N PHE A 304 -14.52 13.04 -10.77
CA PHE A 304 -14.91 11.63 -10.73
C PHE A 304 -14.25 10.86 -9.58
N LEU A 305 -12.99 11.19 -9.26
CA LEU A 305 -12.25 10.54 -8.17
C LEU A 305 -12.58 11.09 -6.77
N THR A 306 -12.96 12.37 -6.66
CA THR A 306 -13.14 13.04 -5.35
C THR A 306 -14.61 13.31 -4.99
N SER A 307 -15.55 13.18 -5.92
CA SER A 307 -16.98 13.43 -5.66
C SER A 307 -17.71 12.18 -5.19
N ALA A 308 -18.87 12.38 -4.57
CA ALA A 308 -19.75 11.30 -4.15
C ALA A 308 -20.55 10.72 -5.33
N HIS A 309 -21.17 9.56 -5.13
CA HIS A 309 -22.09 8.98 -6.10
C HIS A 309 -23.23 9.97 -6.42
N SER A 310 -23.57 10.10 -7.70
CA SER A 310 -24.67 10.94 -8.17
C SER A 310 -25.60 10.14 -9.08
N GLY A 311 -26.90 10.49 -9.05
CA GLY A 311 -27.87 10.01 -10.04
C GLY A 311 -27.72 10.68 -11.41
N THR A 312 -26.98 11.78 -11.50
CA THR A 312 -26.61 12.44 -12.75
C THR A 312 -25.22 11.99 -13.19
N ALA A 313 -25.11 11.45 -14.40
CA ALA A 313 -23.88 10.84 -14.91
C ALA A 313 -22.68 11.82 -14.91
N GLU A 314 -22.93 13.09 -15.21
CA GLU A 314 -21.90 14.15 -15.22
C GLU A 314 -21.30 14.43 -13.84
N ASN A 315 -22.04 14.19 -12.75
CA ASN A 315 -21.58 14.46 -11.38
C ASN A 315 -21.24 13.17 -10.61
N ALA A 316 -21.25 12.02 -11.29
CA ALA A 316 -21.01 10.74 -10.64
C ALA A 316 -19.55 10.68 -10.17
N GLY A 317 -19.35 10.36 -8.89
CA GLY A 317 -18.03 10.12 -8.34
C GLY A 317 -17.90 8.76 -7.67
N LEU A 318 -16.64 8.34 -7.52
CA LEU A 318 -16.23 7.04 -7.01
C LEU A 318 -15.65 7.12 -5.59
N TYR A 319 -15.51 8.33 -5.03
CA TYR A 319 -14.80 8.57 -3.78
C TYR A 319 -15.28 7.69 -2.60
N PRO A 320 -16.60 7.57 -2.32
CA PRO A 320 -17.07 6.73 -1.22
C PRO A 320 -16.81 5.23 -1.46
N ALA A 321 -16.76 4.78 -2.71
CA ALA A 321 -16.42 3.40 -3.04
C ALA A 321 -14.93 3.12 -2.81
N ILE A 322 -14.04 4.04 -3.21
CA ILE A 322 -12.59 3.92 -2.94
C ILE A 322 -12.35 3.90 -1.42
N GLY A 323 -12.87 4.90 -0.70
CA GLY A 323 -12.72 5.01 0.75
C GLY A 323 -13.30 3.81 1.49
N GLY A 324 -14.50 3.36 1.09
CA GLY A 324 -15.14 2.17 1.63
C GLY A 324 -14.32 0.89 1.42
N SER A 325 -13.77 0.68 0.21
CA SER A 325 -12.90 -0.47 -0.08
C SER A 325 -11.60 -0.44 0.73
N ILE A 326 -10.94 0.71 0.84
CA ILE A 326 -9.72 0.86 1.65
C ILE A 326 -10.01 0.55 3.11
N LEU A 327 -11.07 1.14 3.67
CA LEU A 327 -11.52 0.90 5.03
C LEU A 327 -11.86 -0.56 5.31
N LEU A 328 -12.54 -1.21 4.37
CA LEU A 328 -12.91 -2.60 4.47
C LEU A 328 -11.66 -3.48 4.49
N MET A 329 -10.73 -3.26 3.56
CA MET A 329 -9.47 -4.00 3.51
C MET A 329 -8.57 -3.75 4.72
N ALA A 330 -8.51 -2.51 5.21
CA ALA A 330 -7.79 -2.17 6.43
C ALA A 330 -8.38 -2.88 7.65
N THR A 331 -9.72 -2.94 7.75
CA THR A 331 -10.42 -3.67 8.82
C THR A 331 -10.14 -5.16 8.74
N VAL A 332 -10.22 -5.76 7.54
CA VAL A 332 -9.88 -7.16 7.32
C VAL A 332 -8.45 -7.42 7.77
N ALA A 333 -7.48 -6.62 7.32
CA ALA A 333 -6.08 -6.79 7.67
C ALA A 333 -5.86 -6.66 9.18
N ALA A 334 -6.44 -5.63 9.82
CA ALA A 334 -6.28 -5.38 11.24
C ALA A 334 -6.83 -6.51 12.12
N LEU A 335 -7.88 -7.22 11.67
CA LEU A 335 -8.45 -8.34 12.40
C LEU A 335 -7.78 -9.68 12.05
N SER A 336 -7.58 -9.96 10.77
CA SER A 336 -7.15 -11.28 10.31
C SER A 336 -5.64 -11.50 10.40
N PHE A 337 -4.80 -10.48 10.17
CA PHE A 337 -3.34 -10.68 10.18
C PHE A 337 -2.81 -10.98 11.58
N PRO A 338 -3.09 -10.17 12.62
CA PRO A 338 -2.56 -10.45 13.96
C PRO A 338 -3.05 -11.79 14.51
N LEU A 339 -4.33 -12.11 14.30
CA LEU A 339 -4.92 -13.37 14.73
C LEU A 339 -4.37 -14.56 13.93
N GLY A 340 -4.28 -14.43 12.61
CA GLY A 340 -3.87 -15.52 11.72
C GLY A 340 -2.38 -15.83 11.84
N VAL A 341 -1.53 -14.81 11.80
CA VAL A 341 -0.08 -14.96 11.99
C VAL A 341 0.22 -15.39 13.42
N GLY A 342 -0.44 -14.82 14.43
CA GLY A 342 -0.26 -15.21 15.82
C GLY A 342 -0.64 -16.68 16.07
N ALA A 343 -1.76 -17.13 15.50
CA ALA A 343 -2.16 -18.54 15.56
C ALA A 343 -1.16 -19.45 14.82
N ALA A 344 -0.67 -19.05 13.65
CA ALA A 344 0.35 -19.80 12.91
C ALA A 344 1.64 -19.96 13.72
N VAL A 345 2.19 -18.87 14.27
CA VAL A 345 3.40 -18.90 15.09
C VAL A 345 3.20 -19.78 16.33
N TYR A 346 2.05 -19.67 17.01
CA TYR A 346 1.75 -20.52 18.16
C TYR A 346 1.68 -22.01 17.78
N LEU A 347 0.96 -22.34 16.71
CA LEU A 347 0.76 -23.72 16.27
C LEU A 347 2.05 -24.36 15.76
N GLU A 348 2.94 -23.58 15.13
CA GLU A 348 4.17 -24.11 14.56
C GLU A 348 5.33 -24.17 15.56
N GLU A 349 5.49 -23.15 16.40
CA GLU A 349 6.68 -23.04 17.28
C GLU A 349 6.42 -23.52 18.71
N TYR A 350 5.18 -23.40 19.22
CA TYR A 350 4.89 -23.60 20.64
C TYR A 350 3.93 -24.76 20.93
N ALA A 351 3.06 -25.13 19.99
CA ALA A 351 2.03 -26.11 20.24
C ALA A 351 2.60 -27.53 20.30
N PRO A 352 2.35 -28.28 21.40
CA PRO A 352 2.76 -29.68 21.46
C PRO A 352 1.91 -30.54 20.51
N ASP A 353 2.49 -31.58 19.90
CA ASP A 353 1.74 -32.56 19.09
C ASP A 353 0.86 -33.42 20.00
N ASN A 354 -0.37 -32.98 20.20
CA ASN A 354 -1.38 -33.67 20.98
C ASN A 354 -2.74 -33.63 20.27
N ALA A 355 -3.71 -34.35 20.83
CA ALA A 355 -5.06 -34.43 20.26
C ALA A 355 -5.75 -33.06 20.13
N PHE A 356 -5.42 -32.08 20.99
CA PHE A 356 -6.01 -30.74 20.94
C PHE A 356 -5.44 -29.92 19.78
N THR A 357 -4.12 -29.92 19.59
CA THR A 357 -3.47 -29.27 18.44
C THR A 357 -3.99 -29.86 17.12
N ARG A 358 -4.07 -31.19 17.04
CA ARG A 358 -4.62 -31.88 15.86
C ARG A 358 -6.09 -31.55 15.61
N PHE A 359 -6.88 -31.39 16.67
CA PHE A 359 -8.27 -30.94 16.55
C PHE A 359 -8.35 -29.52 15.98
N ILE A 360 -7.51 -28.59 16.46
CA ILE A 360 -7.44 -27.22 15.93
C ILE A 360 -7.08 -27.25 14.44
N ASP A 361 -6.04 -28.01 14.06
CA ASP A 361 -5.59 -28.12 12.67
C ASP A 361 -6.71 -28.59 11.74
N VAL A 362 -7.42 -29.65 12.12
CA VAL A 362 -8.57 -30.16 11.34
C VAL A 362 -9.66 -29.11 11.19
N ASN A 363 -9.95 -28.33 12.23
CA ASN A 363 -10.94 -27.25 12.14
C ASN A 363 -10.48 -26.12 11.23
N ILE A 364 -9.20 -25.73 11.26
CA ILE A 364 -8.66 -24.70 10.36
C ILE A 364 -8.76 -25.18 8.90
N SER A 365 -8.37 -26.42 8.60
CA SER A 365 -8.50 -26.99 7.26
C SER A 365 -9.96 -27.08 6.80
N ASN A 366 -10.88 -27.48 7.69
CA ASN A 366 -12.31 -27.52 7.38
C ASN A 366 -12.87 -26.13 7.11
N LEU A 367 -12.50 -25.12 7.90
CA LEU A 367 -12.90 -23.73 7.70
C LEU A 367 -12.37 -23.16 6.38
N ALA A 368 -11.15 -23.50 5.98
CA ALA A 368 -10.60 -23.09 4.69
C ALA A 368 -11.36 -23.69 3.49
N GLY A 369 -12.00 -24.86 3.67
CA GLY A 369 -12.82 -25.51 2.65
C GLY A 369 -14.25 -24.99 2.53
N VAL A 370 -14.70 -24.10 3.43
CA VAL A 370 -16.07 -23.56 3.42
C VAL A 370 -16.23 -22.52 2.31
N PRO A 371 -17.28 -22.61 1.45
CA PRO A 371 -17.55 -21.61 0.42
C PRO A 371 -17.79 -20.20 0.99
N SER A 372 -17.33 -19.16 0.29
CA SER A 372 -17.42 -17.76 0.75
C SER A 372 -18.83 -17.27 1.04
N VAL A 373 -19.85 -17.77 0.34
CA VAL A 373 -21.27 -17.43 0.57
C VAL A 373 -21.73 -17.82 1.98
N VAL A 374 -21.23 -18.95 2.49
CA VAL A 374 -21.57 -19.43 3.85
C VAL A 374 -21.02 -18.48 4.90
N TYR A 375 -19.79 -17.97 4.72
CA TYR A 375 -19.23 -16.94 5.59
C TYR A 375 -20.05 -15.64 5.58
N GLY A 376 -20.60 -15.25 4.43
CA GLY A 376 -21.51 -14.10 4.34
C GLY A 376 -22.78 -14.28 5.20
N LEU A 377 -23.42 -15.45 5.12
CA LEU A 377 -24.59 -15.79 5.94
C LEU A 377 -24.22 -15.91 7.43
N LEU A 378 -23.06 -16.49 7.75
CA LEU A 378 -22.55 -16.59 9.12
C LEU A 378 -22.29 -15.21 9.72
N GLY A 379 -21.67 -14.29 8.97
CA GLY A 379 -21.46 -12.91 9.40
C GLY A 379 -22.77 -12.20 9.73
N LEU A 380 -23.78 -12.34 8.87
CA LEU A 380 -25.12 -11.82 9.14
C LEU A 380 -25.71 -12.43 10.42
N GLY A 381 -25.67 -13.75 10.57
CA GLY A 381 -26.23 -14.44 11.74
C GLY A 381 -25.53 -14.07 13.06
N VAL A 382 -24.21 -14.01 13.07
CA VAL A 382 -23.42 -13.74 14.28
C VAL A 382 -23.42 -12.25 14.61
N PHE A 383 -23.02 -11.40 13.66
CA PHE A 383 -22.79 -9.99 13.96
C PHE A 383 -24.08 -9.18 13.99
N VAL A 384 -24.99 -9.40 13.04
CA VAL A 384 -26.22 -8.60 12.94
C VAL A 384 -27.32 -9.21 13.81
N THR A 385 -27.63 -10.49 13.63
CA THR A 385 -28.76 -11.12 14.33
C THR A 385 -28.46 -11.39 15.80
N TYR A 386 -27.31 -11.99 16.13
CA TYR A 386 -26.98 -12.37 17.51
C TYR A 386 -26.40 -11.22 18.32
N LEU A 387 -25.44 -10.46 17.78
CA LEU A 387 -24.80 -9.33 18.48
C LEU A 387 -25.52 -7.98 18.28
N GLY A 388 -26.62 -7.95 17.51
CA GLY A 388 -27.46 -6.76 17.32
C GLY A 388 -26.77 -5.61 16.61
N GLN A 389 -25.70 -5.85 15.84
CA GLN A 389 -24.96 -4.79 15.15
C GLN A 389 -25.69 -4.33 13.88
N PRO A 390 -25.59 -3.03 13.53
CA PRO A 390 -26.21 -2.51 12.32
C PRO A 390 -25.58 -3.11 11.05
N THR A 391 -26.44 -3.39 10.06
CA THR A 391 -26.02 -3.82 8.72
C THR A 391 -25.34 -2.66 7.97
N GLY A 392 -24.53 -3.00 6.96
CA GLY A 392 -23.96 -2.01 6.04
C GLY A 392 -22.80 -1.19 6.62
N THR A 393 -22.26 -1.55 7.78
CA THR A 393 -21.07 -0.91 8.33
C THR A 393 -19.78 -1.60 7.89
N VAL A 394 -18.73 -0.82 7.68
CA VAL A 394 -17.39 -1.32 7.32
C VAL A 394 -16.89 -2.36 8.32
N LEU A 395 -17.08 -2.12 9.62
CA LEU A 395 -16.59 -3.00 10.67
C LEU A 395 -17.19 -4.41 10.55
N ILE A 396 -18.48 -4.51 10.28
CA ILE A 396 -19.20 -5.80 10.22
C ILE A 396 -18.88 -6.52 8.90
N GLY A 397 -18.83 -5.80 7.79
CA GLY A 397 -18.37 -6.36 6.51
C GLY A 397 -16.92 -6.85 6.60
N GLY A 398 -16.04 -6.05 7.22
CA GLY A 398 -14.63 -6.36 7.41
C GLY A 398 -14.41 -7.52 8.37
N ALA A 399 -15.14 -7.59 9.48
CA ALA A 399 -15.08 -8.72 10.40
C ALA A 399 -15.56 -10.03 9.75
N THR A 400 -16.60 -9.96 8.92
CA THR A 400 -17.09 -11.13 8.16
C THR A 400 -16.05 -11.63 7.17
N LEU A 401 -15.44 -10.71 6.41
CA LEU A 401 -14.33 -11.04 5.51
C LEU A 401 -13.07 -11.50 6.25
N ALA A 402 -12.81 -10.96 7.44
CA ALA A 402 -11.73 -11.41 8.31
C ALA A 402 -11.92 -12.87 8.73
N LEU A 403 -13.15 -13.28 9.11
CA LEU A 403 -13.45 -14.69 9.40
C LEU A 403 -13.21 -15.60 8.19
N LEU A 404 -13.56 -15.15 7.00
CA LEU A 404 -13.35 -15.88 5.75
C LEU A 404 -11.86 -16.06 5.44
N ILE A 405 -11.06 -15.00 5.58
CA ILE A 405 -9.64 -15.03 5.20
C ILE A 405 -8.75 -15.65 6.29
N LEU A 406 -9.20 -15.67 7.55
CA LEU A 406 -8.40 -16.10 8.70
C LEU A 406 -7.76 -17.50 8.50
N PRO A 407 -8.48 -18.56 8.08
CA PRO A 407 -7.86 -19.87 7.84
C PRO A 407 -6.76 -19.83 6.78
N ILE A 408 -6.96 -19.04 5.72
CA ILE A 408 -6.00 -18.88 4.62
C ILE A 408 -4.73 -18.19 5.13
N VAL A 409 -4.88 -17.14 5.95
CA VAL A 409 -3.74 -16.44 6.59
C VAL A 409 -2.97 -17.40 7.49
N ILE A 410 -3.65 -18.22 8.30
CA ILE A 410 -2.99 -19.19 9.18
C ILE A 410 -2.17 -20.20 8.36
N ILE A 411 -2.78 -20.84 7.36
CA ILE A 411 -2.10 -21.86 6.54
C ILE A 411 -0.91 -21.25 5.80
N SER A 412 -1.12 -20.12 5.13
CA SER A 412 -0.05 -19.46 4.35
C SER A 412 1.12 -19.01 5.24
N SER A 413 0.85 -18.61 6.48
CA SER A 413 1.90 -18.18 7.42
C SER A 413 2.69 -19.34 8.03
N ARG A 414 2.13 -20.57 8.02
CA ARG A 414 2.84 -21.79 8.44
C ARG A 414 3.72 -22.36 7.33
N GLU A 415 3.35 -22.11 6.07
CA GLU A 415 4.10 -22.57 4.90
C GLU A 415 5.28 -21.65 4.53
N ALA A 416 5.29 -20.41 5.04
CA ALA A 416 6.32 -19.41 4.83
C ALA A 416 7.51 -19.59 5.78
#